data_AF-A0A538M7J1-F1
#
_entry.id   AF-A0A538M7J1-F1
#
_cell.length_a   1.000
_cell.length_b   1.000
_cell.length_c   1.000
_cell.angle_alpha   90.00
_cell.angle_beta   90.00
_cell.angle_gamma   90.00
#
_symmetry.space_group_name_H-M   'P 1'
#
loop_
_entity.id
_entity.type
_entity.pdbx_description
1 polymer ?
#
loop_
_entity_poly.entity_id
_entity_poly.type
_entity_poly.pdbx_seq_one_letter_code
_entity_poly.pdbx_strand_id
1 'polypeptide(L)'
;MSTGDLVMILLIANAVQNAMVGPDVSLSGGLVAAAVLLVMNFAVVRLLGLTPLGERLLEGGPTLLVKDGVLVPHGLRHEGLAPEEVETAIREHGIADVSGVRAAYLEPDGTISVIPIDVQPLRGRRRVRRVRQFRRGTG
;
A
#
# COMPACT_ATOMS: atom_id res chain seq x y z
N MET A 1 1.00 -15.36 0.97
CA MET A 1 2.21 -16.17 1.20
C MET A 1 1.78 -17.50 1.78
N SER A 2 2.28 -18.62 1.25
CA SER A 2 1.95 -19.95 1.75
C SER A 2 2.77 -20.27 3.00
N THR A 3 2.35 -21.24 3.81
CA THR A 3 3.13 -21.73 4.96
C THR A 3 4.51 -22.25 4.54
N GLY A 4 4.64 -22.80 3.32
CA GLY A 4 5.91 -23.29 2.78
C GLY A 4 6.92 -22.17 2.52
N ASP A 5 6.47 -21.02 2.02
CA ASP A 5 7.34 -19.87 1.75
C ASP A 5 7.99 -19.34 3.03
N LEU A 6 7.21 -19.31 4.13
CA LEU A 6 7.70 -18.91 5.44
C LEU A 6 8.78 -19.86 5.97
N VAL A 7 8.60 -21.17 5.80
CA VAL A 7 9.59 -22.18 6.19
C VAL A 7 10.88 -22.01 5.37
N MET A 8 10.77 -21.80 4.06
CA MET A 8 11.94 -21.61 3.21
C MET A 8 12.72 -20.34 3.57
N ILE A 9 12.04 -19.22 3.80
CA ILE A 9 12.68 -17.97 4.26
C ILE A 9 13.41 -18.18 5.59
N LEU A 10 12.79 -18.89 6.54
CA LEU A 10 13.40 -19.20 7.84
C LEU A 10 14.68 -20.05 7.70
N LEU A 11 14.65 -21.08 6.86
CA LEU A 11 15.81 -21.95 6.62
C LEU A 11 16.98 -21.17 5.99
N ILE A 12 16.68 -20.34 5.00
CA ILE A 12 17.69 -19.48 4.35
C ILE A 12 18.27 -18.50 5.38
N ALA A 13 17.43 -17.85 6.19
CA ALA A 13 17.87 -16.91 7.21
C ALA A 13 18.85 -17.55 8.21
N ASN A 14 18.53 -18.74 8.72
CA ASN A 14 19.40 -19.47 9.65
C ASN A 14 20.74 -19.88 9.02
N ALA A 15 20.72 -20.33 7.76
CA ALA A 15 21.94 -20.70 7.04
C ALA A 15 22.86 -19.48 6.83
N VAL A 16 22.29 -18.34 6.42
CA VAL A 16 23.01 -17.08 6.25
C VAL A 16 23.55 -16.56 7.58
N GLN A 17 22.77 -16.64 8.66
CA GLN A 17 23.21 -16.19 9.98
C GLN A 17 24.44 -16.97 10.48
N ASN A 18 24.43 -18.30 10.33
CA ASN A 18 25.58 -19.15 10.69
C ASN A 18 26.81 -18.83 9.84
N ALA A 19 26.64 -18.52 8.56
CA ALA A 19 27.73 -18.11 7.68
C ALA A 19 28.29 -16.71 8.03
N MET A 20 27.43 -15.77 8.46
CA MET A 20 27.83 -14.41 8.83
C MET A 20 28.61 -14.33 10.15
N VAL A 21 28.21 -15.12 11.15
CA VAL A 21 28.83 -15.07 12.49
C VAL A 21 30.00 -16.05 12.59
N GLY A 22 29.98 -17.16 11.84
CA GLY A 22 31.00 -18.19 11.93
C GLY A 22 31.21 -18.67 13.38
N PRO A 23 32.40 -19.16 13.74
CA PRO A 23 32.75 -19.50 15.12
C PRO A 23 33.09 -18.28 16.00
N ASP A 24 33.21 -17.07 15.42
CA ASP A 24 33.69 -15.86 16.09
C ASP A 24 32.58 -15.18 16.90
N VAL A 25 32.27 -15.74 18.07
CA VAL A 25 31.31 -15.20 19.05
C VAL A 25 31.89 -14.08 19.93
N SER A 26 32.93 -13.38 19.46
CA SER A 26 33.59 -12.32 20.21
C SER A 26 32.79 -11.02 20.22
N LEU A 27 32.89 -10.23 21.29
CA LEU A 27 32.21 -8.93 21.40
C LEU A 27 32.63 -7.97 20.27
N SER A 28 33.92 -7.96 19.91
CA SER A 28 34.44 -7.15 18.80
C SER A 28 33.88 -7.59 17.45
N GLY A 29 33.80 -8.91 17.20
CA GLY A 29 33.19 -9.47 16.00
C GLY A 29 31.71 -9.08 15.88
N GLY A 30 30.95 -9.19 16.97
CA GLY A 30 29.56 -8.75 17.03
C GLY A 30 29.38 -7.25 16.77
N LEU A 31 30.26 -6.41 17.33
CA LEU A 31 30.21 -4.96 17.12
C LEU A 31 30.49 -4.59 15.66
N VAL A 32 31.49 -5.24 15.04
CA VAL A 32 31.83 -5.05 13.62
C VAL A 32 30.69 -5.50 12.73
N ALA A 33 30.11 -6.68 12.99
CA ALA A 33 28.97 -7.19 12.23
C ALA A 33 27.76 -6.25 12.32
N ALA A 34 27.44 -5.75 13.53
CA ALA A 34 26.36 -4.78 13.74
C ALA A 34 26.63 -3.45 13.00
N ALA A 35 27.87 -2.95 13.05
CA ALA A 35 28.25 -1.74 12.34
C ALA A 35 28.13 -1.90 10.82
N VAL A 36 28.64 -3.01 10.26
CA VAL A 36 28.50 -3.31 8.82
C VAL A 36 27.03 -3.42 8.44
N LEU A 37 26.20 -4.10 9.24
CA LEU A 37 24.78 -4.26 8.96
C LEU A 37 24.06 -2.90 8.95
N LEU A 38 24.33 -2.03 9.92
CA LEU A 38 23.75 -0.69 9.98
C LEU A 38 24.17 0.17 8.77
N VAL A 39 25.46 0.15 8.43
CA VAL A 39 26.00 0.90 7.29
C VAL A 39 25.41 0.37 5.98
N MET A 40 25.34 -0.95 5.81
CA MET A 40 24.75 -1.55 4.60
C MET A 40 23.26 -1.26 4.50
N ASN A 41 22.51 -1.36 5.59
CA ASN A 41 21.09 -1.00 5.59
C ASN A 41 20.89 0.47 5.19
N PHE A 42 21.67 1.38 5.78
CA PHE A 42 21.64 2.79 5.42
C PHE A 42 21.99 3.01 3.94
N ALA A 43 23.03 2.35 3.44
CA ALA A 43 23.46 2.44 2.04
C ALA A 43 22.38 1.94 1.08
N VAL A 44 21.73 0.81 1.38
CA VAL A 44 20.63 0.26 0.57
C VAL A 44 19.46 1.22 0.53
N VAL A 45 18.98 1.69 1.70
CA VAL A 45 17.87 2.65 1.78
C VAL A 45 18.20 3.93 1.01
N ARG A 46 19.41 4.46 1.19
CA ARG A 46 19.88 5.67 0.51
C ARG A 46 19.97 5.49 -1.00
N LEU A 47 20.46 4.34 -1.46
CA LEU A 47 20.64 4.03 -2.88
C LEU A 47 19.29 3.83 -3.57
N LEU A 48 18.36 3.13 -2.91
CA LEU A 48 16.99 2.97 -3.42
C LEU A 48 16.28 4.33 -3.48
N GLY A 49 16.40 5.18 -2.45
CA GLY A 49 15.81 6.52 -2.45
C GLY A 49 16.47 7.54 -3.39
N LEU A 50 17.60 7.21 -4.02
CA LEU A 50 18.31 8.10 -4.96
C LEU A 50 18.05 7.79 -6.43
N THR A 51 17.51 6.61 -6.71
CA THR A 51 17.37 6.13 -8.08
C THR A 51 15.89 6.05 -8.45
N PRO A 52 15.52 6.47 -9.67
CA PRO A 52 14.14 6.28 -10.16
C PRO A 52 13.76 4.80 -10.24
N LEU A 53 14.75 3.90 -10.27
CA LEU A 53 14.54 2.46 -10.17
C LEU A 53 14.16 2.05 -8.74
N GLY A 54 14.78 2.63 -7.71
CA GLY A 54 14.43 2.36 -6.32
C GLY A 54 13.10 2.96 -5.92
N GLU A 55 12.72 4.15 -6.42
CA GLU A 55 11.35 4.67 -6.31
C GLU A 55 10.32 3.71 -6.93
N ARG A 56 10.59 3.19 -8.13
CA ARG A 56 9.71 2.21 -8.78
C ARG A 56 9.67 0.85 -8.08
N LEU A 57 10.77 0.41 -7.47
CA LEU A 57 10.82 -0.85 -6.71
C LEU A 57 10.15 -0.74 -5.34
N LEU A 58 10.28 0.42 -4.67
CA LEU A 58 9.75 0.65 -3.33
C LEU A 58 8.29 1.09 -3.35
N GLU A 59 7.92 1.96 -4.28
CA GLU A 59 6.62 2.65 -4.31
C GLU A 59 5.83 2.35 -5.59
N GLY A 60 6.21 1.34 -6.39
CA GLY A 60 5.53 0.87 -7.62
C GLY A 60 4.30 1.69 -8.05
N GLY A 61 4.48 2.64 -8.98
CA GLY A 61 3.47 3.66 -9.25
C GLY A 61 2.08 3.12 -9.62
N PRO A 62 1.01 3.91 -9.44
CA PRO A 62 -0.35 3.43 -9.55
C PRO A 62 -0.67 2.89 -10.94
N THR A 63 -1.27 1.70 -10.99
CA THR A 63 -1.65 1.05 -12.25
C THR A 63 -3.12 1.30 -12.57
N LEU A 64 -3.41 1.86 -13.74
CA LEU A 64 -4.77 2.12 -14.19
C LEU A 64 -5.50 0.80 -14.49
N LEU A 65 -6.58 0.53 -13.75
CA LEU A 65 -7.41 -0.68 -13.89
C LEU A 65 -8.71 -0.43 -14.65
N VAL A 66 -9.31 0.74 -14.48
CA VAL A 66 -10.57 1.14 -15.14
C VAL A 66 -10.43 2.55 -15.68
N LYS A 67 -10.97 2.79 -16.87
CA LYS A 67 -11.08 4.11 -17.47
C LYS A 67 -12.44 4.27 -18.15
N ASP A 68 -13.15 5.33 -17.79
CA ASP A 68 -14.44 5.74 -18.37
C ASP A 68 -15.44 4.57 -18.49
N GLY A 69 -15.56 3.78 -17.42
CA GLY A 69 -16.47 2.64 -17.36
C GLY A 69 -15.95 1.34 -17.96
N VAL A 70 -14.69 1.30 -18.43
CA VAL A 70 -14.12 0.15 -19.13
C VAL A 70 -12.86 -0.36 -18.42
N LEU A 71 -12.78 -1.67 -18.17
CA LEU A 71 -11.57 -2.32 -17.65
C LEU A 71 -10.41 -2.16 -18.64
N VAL A 72 -9.20 -1.89 -18.13
CA VAL A 72 -7.98 -1.72 -18.91
C VAL A 72 -7.19 -3.03 -18.90
N PRO A 73 -7.28 -3.88 -19.95
CA PRO A 73 -6.74 -5.25 -19.90
C PRO A 73 -5.23 -5.30 -19.70
N HIS A 74 -4.52 -4.28 -20.17
CA HIS A 74 -3.08 -4.15 -19.95
C HIS A 74 -2.74 -3.99 -18.46
N GLY A 75 -3.50 -3.17 -17.73
CA GLY A 75 -3.29 -2.97 -16.29
C GLY A 75 -3.58 -4.24 -15.50
N LEU A 76 -4.70 -4.91 -15.80
CA LEU A 76 -5.06 -6.18 -15.14
C LEU A 76 -4.00 -7.27 -15.37
N ARG A 77 -3.49 -7.40 -16.61
CA ARG A 77 -2.43 -8.38 -16.92
C ARG A 77 -1.10 -8.07 -16.25
N HIS A 78 -0.76 -6.78 -16.15
CA HIS A 78 0.46 -6.34 -15.49
C HIS A 78 0.45 -6.71 -13.99
N GLU A 79 -0.69 -6.51 -13.34
CA GLU A 79 -0.88 -6.79 -11.91
C GLU A 79 -1.35 -8.22 -11.60
N GLY A 80 -1.63 -9.02 -12.63
CA GLY A 80 -2.16 -10.37 -12.48
C GLY A 80 -3.58 -10.44 -11.90
N LEU A 81 -4.35 -9.35 -11.99
CA LEU A 81 -5.69 -9.23 -11.43
C LEU A 81 -6.75 -9.83 -12.34
N ALA A 82 -7.68 -10.57 -11.74
CA ALA A 82 -8.88 -11.02 -12.43
C ALA A 82 -9.91 -9.87 -12.52
N PRO A 83 -10.68 -9.76 -13.62
CA PRO A 83 -11.74 -8.75 -13.74
C PRO A 83 -12.69 -8.70 -12.54
N GLU A 84 -13.02 -9.87 -11.99
CA GLU A 84 -13.95 -10.05 -10.88
C GLU A 84 -13.42 -9.46 -9.56
N GLU A 85 -12.10 -9.41 -9.38
CA GLU A 85 -11.44 -8.80 -8.22
C GLU A 85 -11.60 -7.28 -8.26
N VAL A 86 -11.40 -6.68 -9.45
CA VAL A 86 -11.58 -5.23 -9.66
C VAL A 86 -13.05 -4.85 -9.47
N GLU A 87 -13.98 -5.63 -10.01
CA GLU A 87 -15.42 -5.42 -9.83
C GLU A 87 -15.85 -5.55 -8.36
N THR A 88 -15.26 -6.48 -7.62
CA THR A 88 -15.54 -6.65 -6.18
C THR A 88 -15.07 -5.42 -5.40
N ALA A 89 -13.85 -4.94 -5.66
CA ALA A 89 -13.34 -3.74 -5.03
C ALA A 89 -14.20 -2.50 -5.35
N ILE A 90 -14.71 -2.38 -6.58
CA ILE A 90 -15.62 -1.29 -6.97
C ILE A 90 -16.93 -1.34 -6.16
N ARG A 91 -17.47 -2.55 -5.93
CA ARG A 91 -18.66 -2.75 -5.09
C ARG A 91 -18.41 -2.42 -3.62
N GLU A 92 -17.24 -2.73 -3.08
CA GLU A 92 -16.85 -2.34 -1.72
C GLU A 92 -16.81 -0.80 -1.55
N HIS A 93 -16.52 -0.07 -2.63
CA HIS A 93 -16.60 1.40 -2.68
C HIS A 93 -18.01 1.94 -2.93
N GLY A 94 -19.03 1.08 -2.92
CA GLY A 94 -20.45 1.47 -3.03
C GLY A 94 -20.93 1.72 -4.46
N ILE A 95 -20.19 1.28 -5.47
CA ILE A 95 -20.57 1.41 -6.89
C ILE A 95 -20.94 0.01 -7.42
N ALA A 96 -22.12 -0.12 -8.02
CA ALA A 96 -22.67 -1.44 -8.38
C ALA A 96 -21.90 -2.13 -9.52
N ASP A 97 -21.37 -1.35 -10.46
CA ASP A 97 -20.72 -1.85 -11.67
C ASP A 97 -19.59 -0.92 -12.14
N VAL A 98 -18.77 -1.44 -13.06
CA VAL A 98 -17.63 -0.69 -13.63
C VAL A 98 -18.11 0.55 -14.39
N SER A 99 -19.30 0.55 -14.98
CA SER A 99 -19.82 1.69 -15.75
C SER A 99 -20.06 2.94 -14.90
N GLY A 100 -20.23 2.78 -13.58
CA GLY A 100 -20.28 3.90 -12.62
C GLY A 100 -18.91 4.51 -12.28
N VAL A 101 -17.81 3.98 -12.81
CA VAL A 101 -16.43 4.37 -12.47
C VAL A 101 -15.77 5.16 -13.61
N ARG A 102 -15.32 6.37 -13.30
CA ARG A 102 -14.52 7.21 -14.20
C ARG A 102 -13.09 6.70 -14.32
N ALA A 103 -12.49 6.37 -13.18
CA ALA A 103 -11.16 5.78 -13.15
C ALA A 103 -10.99 4.93 -11.89
N ALA A 104 -10.24 3.84 -11.99
CA ALA A 104 -9.77 3.10 -10.83
C ALA A 104 -8.29 2.77 -10.99
N TYR A 105 -7.53 2.87 -9.90
CA TYR A 105 -6.09 2.58 -9.87
C TYR A 105 -5.80 1.52 -8.81
N LEU A 106 -4.87 0.61 -9.11
CA LEU A 106 -4.19 -0.17 -8.09
C LEU A 106 -3.06 0.69 -7.53
N GLU A 107 -3.15 1.03 -6.26
CA GLU A 107 -2.13 1.77 -5.54
C GLU A 107 -0.97 0.85 -5.11
N PRO A 108 0.23 1.40 -4.85
CA PRO A 108 1.41 0.60 -4.50
C PRO A 108 1.25 -0.23 -3.21
N ASP A 109 0.36 0.21 -2.32
CA ASP A 109 0.03 -0.49 -1.08
C ASP A 109 -0.96 -1.65 -1.27
N GLY A 110 -1.39 -1.90 -2.51
CA GLY A 110 -2.34 -2.94 -2.89
C GLY A 110 -3.80 -2.54 -2.75
N THR A 111 -4.10 -1.30 -2.35
CA THR A 111 -5.48 -0.79 -2.32
C THR A 111 -5.95 -0.38 -3.72
N ILE A 112 -7.25 -0.47 -3.97
CA ILE A 112 -7.85 0.01 -5.22
C ILE A 112 -8.56 1.33 -4.94
N SER A 113 -8.06 2.42 -5.50
CA SER A 113 -8.72 3.72 -5.44
C SER A 113 -9.74 3.84 -6.58
N VAL A 114 -10.95 4.35 -6.28
CA VAL A 114 -12.06 4.41 -7.23
C VAL A 114 -12.63 5.82 -7.34
N ILE A 115 -12.70 6.34 -8.56
CA ILE A 115 -13.25 7.67 -8.89
C ILE A 115 -14.60 7.46 -9.61
N PRO A 116 -15.74 7.82 -9.00
CA PRO A 116 -17.06 7.66 -9.63
C PRO A 116 -17.31 8.67 -10.77
N ILE A 117 -18.19 8.33 -11.73
CA ILE A 117 -18.52 9.19 -12.89
C ILE A 117 -19.23 10.47 -12.47
N ASP A 118 -20.24 10.41 -11.60
CA ASP A 118 -20.77 11.53 -10.83
C ASP A 118 -21.86 10.96 -9.91
N VAL A 119 -21.55 10.75 -8.63
CA VAL A 119 -22.58 10.56 -7.61
C VAL A 119 -22.31 11.62 -6.58
N GLN A 120 -23.30 12.49 -6.39
CA GLN A 120 -23.28 13.60 -5.45
C GLN A 120 -22.57 13.17 -4.17
N PRO A 121 -21.54 13.89 -3.70
CA PRO A 121 -20.90 13.53 -2.45
C PRO A 121 -22.01 13.48 -1.41
N LEU A 122 -22.15 12.35 -0.70
CA LEU A 122 -22.91 12.30 0.54
C LEU A 122 -22.24 13.29 1.49
N ARG A 123 -22.59 14.57 1.32
CA ARG A 123 -22.23 15.66 2.21
C ARG A 123 -22.92 15.32 3.51
N GLY A 124 -22.19 14.65 4.39
CA GLY A 124 -22.37 14.73 5.83
C GLY A 124 -22.12 16.17 6.30
N ARG A 125 -22.86 17.15 5.76
CA ARG A 125 -23.01 18.47 6.37
C ARG A 125 -23.76 18.20 7.66
N ARG A 126 -23.02 17.97 8.74
CA ARG A 126 -23.49 18.30 10.10
C ARG A 126 -23.89 19.77 10.08
N ARG A 127 -25.16 20.03 9.79
CA ARG A 127 -25.82 21.29 10.14
C ARG A 127 -25.77 21.33 11.65
N VAL A 128 -24.79 22.04 12.21
CA VAL A 128 -24.84 22.45 13.61
C VAL A 128 -26.08 23.32 13.73
N ARG A 129 -27.15 22.69 14.20
CA ARG A 129 -28.40 23.35 14.57
C ARG A 129 -28.05 24.25 15.74
N ARG A 130 -27.72 25.51 15.46
CA ARG A 130 -27.51 26.53 16.48
C ARG A 130 -28.84 26.66 17.23
N VAL A 131 -28.91 26.03 18.40
CA VAL A 131 -30.06 26.10 19.29
C VAL A 131 -30.22 27.57 19.67
N ARG A 132 -31.31 28.19 19.18
CA ARG A 132 -31.80 29.46 19.73
C ARG A 132 -32.20 29.18 21.17
N GLN A 133 -31.35 29.55 22.12
CA GLN A 133 -31.78 29.61 23.52
C GLN A 133 -32.40 30.98 23.75
N PHE A 134 -33.73 30.94 23.81
CA PHE A 134 -34.58 31.93 24.43
C PHE A 134 -34.09 32.14 25.87
N ARG A 135 -33.68 33.36 26.22
CA ARG A 135 -33.69 33.83 27.60
C ARG A 135 -34.31 35.22 27.64
N ARG A 136 -35.64 35.21 27.76
CA ARG A 136 -36.42 36.32 28.32
C ARG A 136 -36.15 36.36 29.83
N GLY A 137 -36.20 37.57 30.40
CA GLY A 137 -36.24 37.84 31.84
C GLY A 137 -35.48 39.11 32.17
N THR A 138 -36.09 40.29 32.01
CA THR A 138 -36.82 41.05 33.06
C THR A 138 -35.90 41.67 34.11
N GLY A 139 -35.94 43.00 34.18
CA GLY A 139 -35.25 43.87 35.10
C GLY A 139 -35.32 45.29 34.55
#